data_AF-A0A7G6YUM5-F1
#
_entry.id   AF-A0A7G6YUM5-F1
#
_cell.length_a   1.000
_cell.length_b   1.000
_cell.length_c   1.000
_cell.angle_alpha   90.00
_cell.angle_beta   90.00
_cell.angle_gamma   90.00
#
_symmetry.space_group_name_H-M   'P 1'
#
loop_
_entity.id
_entity.type
_entity.pdbx_description
1 polymer ?
#
loop_
_entity_poly.entity_id
_entity_poly.type
_entity_poly.pdbx_seq_one_letter_code
_entity_poly.pdbx_strand_id
1 'polypeptide(L)'
;MRIADLIKRVDQLINQVDTLLSTSRAHRADMIISTRNSVYNSVDKELYQSFRTSSLSFISKTFGESHPYYKEFDKSVNDNSPTEVKEGRGILNAIKQEIEGGWMFTIKGLVSAEIFSDFLEMAGYLLEQGYKDPAAVMIGSVLEEHLRQLCLKNGIETTIHSKDGKEIHKKADRMNNDLVGADIYNKLYQKSVTGWLDLRNKAAHGEYTEYDKLQVHLMEAGVTDFIAKTA
;
A
#
# COMPACT_ATOMS: atom_id res chain seq x y z
N MET A 1 6.03 2.56 -4.67
CA MET A 1 5.73 1.63 -5.78
C MET A 1 4.22 1.66 -5.98
N ARG A 2 3.71 1.93 -7.18
CA ARG A 2 2.27 2.04 -7.42
C ARG A 2 1.65 0.64 -7.50
N ILE A 3 0.35 0.53 -7.21
CA ILE A 3 -0.39 -0.74 -7.35
C ILE A 3 -0.25 -1.30 -8.77
N ALA A 4 -0.36 -0.42 -9.77
CA ALA A 4 -0.19 -0.79 -11.17
C ALA A 4 1.20 -1.42 -11.43
N ASP A 5 2.24 -0.96 -10.73
CA ASP A 5 3.59 -1.52 -10.83
C ASP A 5 3.66 -2.91 -10.18
N LEU A 6 2.95 -3.12 -9.06
CA LEU A 6 2.83 -4.41 -8.37
C LEU A 6 2.08 -5.45 -9.21
N ILE A 7 0.91 -5.08 -9.74
CA ILE A 7 0.10 -5.95 -10.62
C ILE A 7 0.92 -6.32 -11.85
N LYS A 8 1.53 -5.33 -12.51
CA LYS A 8 2.40 -5.55 -13.67
C LYS A 8 3.55 -6.49 -13.34
N ARG A 9 4.16 -6.35 -12.15
CA ARG A 9 5.26 -7.23 -11.72
C ARG A 9 4.79 -8.66 -11.50
N VAL A 10 3.64 -8.86 -10.84
CA VAL A 10 3.04 -10.19 -10.64
C VAL A 10 2.69 -10.83 -11.98
N ASP A 11 2.12 -10.08 -12.92
CA ASP A 11 1.82 -10.58 -14.27
C ASP A 11 3.09 -11.04 -15.01
N GLN A 12 4.18 -10.28 -14.91
CA GLN A 12 5.47 -10.68 -15.47
C GLN A 12 5.96 -12.01 -14.88
N LEU A 13 5.83 -12.19 -13.56
CA LEU A 13 6.23 -13.43 -12.90
C LEU A 13 5.35 -14.60 -13.33
N ILE A 14 4.03 -14.42 -13.41
CA ILE A 14 3.09 -15.45 -13.89
C ILE A 14 3.43 -15.87 -15.32
N ASN A 15 3.69 -14.91 -16.22
CA ASN A 15 4.11 -15.19 -17.61
C ASN A 15 5.45 -15.94 -17.67
N GLN A 16 6.39 -15.63 -16.77
CA GLN A 16 7.63 -16.41 -16.63
C GLN A 16 7.34 -17.86 -16.23
N VAL A 17 6.37 -18.09 -15.33
CA VAL A 17 5.96 -19.46 -14.96
C VAL A 17 5.37 -20.22 -16.12
N ASP A 18 4.49 -19.60 -16.91
CA ASP A 18 3.87 -20.26 -18.05
C ASP A 18 4.92 -20.61 -19.13
N THR A 19 5.90 -19.72 -19.35
CA THR A 19 7.05 -20.01 -20.20
C THR A 19 7.87 -21.18 -19.67
N LEU A 20 8.17 -21.17 -18.36
CA LEU A 20 8.93 -22.24 -17.70
C LEU A 20 8.21 -23.60 -17.80
N LEU A 21 6.90 -23.65 -17.58
CA LEU A 21 6.12 -24.89 -17.67
C LEU A 21 6.13 -25.47 -19.08
N SER A 22 6.23 -24.64 -20.12
CA SER A 22 6.34 -25.10 -21.51
C SER A 22 7.65 -25.85 -21.80
N THR A 23 8.67 -25.69 -20.95
CA THR A 23 9.96 -26.39 -21.06
C THR A 23 9.98 -27.77 -20.42
N SER A 24 8.88 -28.21 -19.80
CA SER A 24 8.78 -29.49 -19.10
C SER A 24 9.13 -30.67 -20.02
N ARG A 25 10.10 -31.49 -19.60
CA ARG A 25 10.52 -32.70 -20.31
C ARG A 25 10.53 -33.90 -19.37
N ALA A 26 10.20 -35.07 -19.93
CA ALA A 26 10.30 -36.33 -19.22
C ALA A 26 11.72 -36.87 -19.31
N HIS A 27 12.31 -37.17 -18.15
CA HIS A 27 13.61 -37.81 -18.04
C HIS A 27 13.43 -39.27 -17.63
N ARG A 28 14.14 -40.17 -18.32
CA ARG A 28 14.29 -41.55 -17.90
C ARG A 28 15.56 -41.66 -17.07
N ALA A 29 15.44 -42.12 -15.83
CA ALA A 29 16.60 -42.53 -15.07
C ALA A 29 17.07 -43.89 -15.61
N ASP A 30 18.26 -43.95 -16.20
CA ASP A 30 18.94 -45.22 -16.46
C ASP A 30 19.45 -45.79 -15.14
N MET A 31 18.54 -46.31 -14.31
CA MET A 31 18.92 -47.03 -13.10
C MET A 31 19.15 -48.50 -13.45
N ILE A 32 20.41 -48.83 -13.75
CA ILE A 32 20.87 -50.22 -13.75
C ILE A 32 20.77 -50.69 -12.29
N ILE A 33 19.97 -51.74 -12.07
CA ILE A 33 19.75 -52.51 -10.82
C ILE A 33 18.42 -52.20 -10.10
N SER A 34 17.44 -53.05 -10.45
CA SER A 34 16.26 -53.50 -9.69
C SER A 34 15.16 -52.48 -9.32
N THR A 35 14.02 -52.67 -10.02
CA THR A 35 12.63 -52.59 -9.51
C THR A 35 11.89 -51.25 -9.38
N ARG A 36 12.25 -50.19 -10.11
CA ARG A 36 11.29 -49.14 -10.53
C ARG A 36 11.87 -48.24 -11.64
N ASN A 37 11.30 -48.30 -12.84
CA ASN A 37 11.49 -47.25 -13.84
C ASN A 37 10.80 -45.97 -13.35
N SER A 38 11.54 -45.08 -12.67
CA SER A 38 11.02 -43.76 -12.31
C SER A 38 11.22 -42.81 -13.50
N VAL A 39 10.12 -42.42 -14.13
CA VAL A 39 10.09 -41.29 -15.06
C VAL A 39 9.80 -40.06 -14.22
N TYR A 40 10.74 -39.12 -14.17
CA TYR A 40 10.52 -37.82 -13.54
C TYR A 40 10.47 -36.74 -14.60
N ASN A 41 9.59 -35.76 -14.42
CA ASN A 41 9.53 -34.60 -15.29
C ASN A 41 10.24 -33.44 -14.59
N SER A 42 11.02 -32.68 -15.35
CA SER A 42 11.61 -31.44 -14.86
C SER A 42 11.49 -30.34 -15.90
N VAL A 43 11.43 -29.10 -15.44
CA VAL A 43 11.51 -27.91 -16.29
C VAL A 43 12.98 -27.46 -16.45
N ASP A 44 13.23 -26.52 -17.34
CA ASP A 44 14.54 -25.91 -17.51
C ASP A 44 15.07 -25.34 -16.18
N LYS A 45 16.28 -25.76 -15.79
CA LYS A 45 16.86 -25.46 -14.48
C LYS A 45 17.28 -23.99 -14.34
N GLU A 46 17.76 -23.37 -15.41
CA GLU A 46 18.21 -21.97 -15.38
C GLU A 46 17.00 -21.04 -15.26
N LEU A 47 15.98 -21.28 -16.09
CA LEU A 47 14.72 -20.53 -16.04
C LEU A 47 14.01 -20.74 -14.70
N TYR A 48 14.04 -21.95 -14.13
CA TYR A 48 13.54 -22.22 -12.79
C TYR A 48 14.23 -21.38 -11.72
N GLN A 49 15.57 -21.33 -11.70
CA GLN A 49 16.30 -20.56 -10.70
C GLN A 49 16.03 -19.06 -10.81
N SER A 50 15.91 -18.55 -12.04
CA SER A 50 15.53 -17.17 -12.30
C SER A 50 14.12 -16.86 -11.80
N PHE A 51 13.14 -17.73 -12.10
CA PHE A 51 11.76 -17.62 -11.62
C PHE A 51 11.68 -17.64 -10.09
N ARG A 52 12.30 -18.63 -9.45
CA ARG A 52 12.28 -18.80 -7.99
C ARG A 52 12.85 -17.57 -7.29
N THR A 53 14.05 -17.15 -7.70
CA THR A 53 14.75 -16.00 -7.12
C THR A 53 13.95 -14.71 -7.31
N SER A 54 13.42 -14.49 -8.53
CA SER A 54 12.63 -13.31 -8.85
C SER A 54 11.33 -13.23 -8.04
N SER A 55 10.69 -14.38 -7.81
CA SER A 55 9.44 -14.47 -7.04
C SER A 55 9.70 -14.25 -5.55
N LEU A 56 10.71 -14.91 -4.96
CA LEU A 56 11.07 -14.69 -3.56
C LEU A 56 11.48 -13.25 -3.27
N SER A 57 12.28 -12.64 -4.16
CA SER A 57 12.66 -11.23 -4.03
C SER A 57 11.43 -10.30 -4.07
N PHE A 58 10.50 -10.58 -4.98
CA PHE A 58 9.26 -9.81 -5.09
C PHE A 58 8.38 -9.96 -3.84
N ILE A 59 8.15 -11.19 -3.37
CA ILE A 59 7.30 -11.47 -2.21
C ILE A 59 7.92 -10.87 -0.95
N SER A 60 9.23 -11.05 -0.73
CA SER A 60 9.96 -10.47 0.41
C SER A 60 9.85 -8.94 0.43
N LYS A 61 10.05 -8.28 -0.71
CA LYS A 61 9.95 -6.81 -0.79
C LYS A 61 8.53 -6.28 -0.62
N THR A 62 7.51 -7.08 -0.95
CA THR A 62 6.10 -6.63 -0.94
C THR A 62 5.42 -6.94 0.39
N PHE A 63 5.67 -8.13 0.96
CA PHE A 63 4.97 -8.64 2.14
C PHE A 63 5.90 -8.98 3.32
N GLY A 64 7.21 -9.08 3.09
CA GLY A 64 8.18 -9.54 4.09
C GLY A 64 8.33 -11.07 4.16
N GLU A 65 9.46 -11.53 4.69
CA GLU A 65 9.82 -12.95 4.76
C GLU A 65 9.00 -13.74 5.80
N SER A 66 8.41 -13.04 6.77
CA SER A 66 7.53 -13.64 7.77
C SER A 66 6.14 -14.00 7.23
N HIS A 67 5.74 -13.43 6.09
CA HIS A 67 4.41 -13.57 5.51
C HIS A 67 4.13 -14.99 5.00
N PRO A 68 2.88 -15.50 5.10
CA PRO A 68 2.51 -16.81 4.58
C PRO A 68 2.94 -17.05 3.13
N TYR A 69 2.79 -16.04 2.25
CA TYR A 69 3.23 -16.15 0.86
C TYR A 69 4.72 -16.45 0.69
N TYR A 70 5.59 -15.81 1.47
CA TYR A 70 7.02 -16.04 1.34
C TYR A 70 7.36 -17.45 1.83
N LYS A 71 6.87 -17.81 3.02
CA LYS A 71 7.11 -19.11 3.64
C LYS A 71 6.60 -20.27 2.79
N GLU A 72 5.38 -20.15 2.27
CA GLU A 72 4.79 -21.20 1.45
C GLU A 72 5.51 -21.30 0.11
N PHE A 73 5.86 -20.18 -0.54
CA PHE A 73 6.59 -20.22 -1.81
C PHE A 73 7.99 -20.82 -1.63
N ASP A 74 8.74 -20.40 -0.62
CA ASP A 74 10.10 -20.91 -0.36
C ASP A 74 10.10 -22.42 -0.09
N LYS A 75 9.08 -22.89 0.64
CA LYS A 75 8.89 -24.31 0.98
C LYS A 75 8.41 -25.15 -0.20
N SER A 76 7.39 -24.69 -0.92
CA SER A 76 6.71 -25.45 -1.98
C SER A 76 7.42 -25.42 -3.32
N VAL A 77 8.24 -24.39 -3.58
CA VAL A 77 8.98 -24.24 -4.84
C VAL A 77 10.46 -24.48 -4.55
N ASN A 78 10.85 -25.72 -4.28
CA ASN A 78 12.22 -26.07 -3.87
C ASN A 78 13.00 -26.89 -4.93
N ASP A 79 12.30 -27.55 -5.84
CA ASP A 79 12.85 -28.28 -6.98
C ASP A 79 12.27 -27.82 -8.33
N ASN A 80 12.96 -28.14 -9.43
CA ASN A 80 12.51 -27.82 -10.79
C ASN A 80 11.46 -28.80 -11.32
N SER A 81 10.62 -29.36 -10.44
CA SER A 81 9.53 -30.23 -10.82
C SER A 81 8.34 -29.40 -11.35
N PRO A 82 7.63 -29.83 -12.41
CA PRO A 82 6.48 -29.09 -12.94
C PRO A 82 5.35 -28.92 -11.92
N THR A 83 5.25 -29.78 -10.92
CA THR A 83 4.26 -29.69 -9.85
C THR A 83 4.55 -28.49 -8.96
N GLU A 84 5.77 -28.37 -8.46
CA GLU A 84 6.19 -27.26 -7.60
C GLU A 84 6.15 -25.92 -8.33
N VAL A 85 6.51 -25.91 -9.62
CA VAL A 85 6.38 -24.71 -10.45
C VAL A 85 4.91 -24.28 -10.59
N LYS A 86 3.95 -25.23 -10.67
CA LYS A 86 2.51 -24.91 -10.67
C LYS A 86 2.03 -24.40 -9.31
N GLU A 87 2.58 -24.92 -8.21
CA GLU A 87 2.29 -24.42 -6.86
C GLU A 87 2.74 -22.96 -6.72
N GLY A 88 3.95 -22.63 -7.20
CA GLY A 88 4.43 -21.25 -7.29
C GLY A 88 3.51 -20.35 -8.11
N ARG A 89 2.98 -20.84 -9.24
CA ARG A 89 1.96 -20.09 -10.01
C ARG A 89 0.68 -19.85 -9.22
N GLY A 90 0.22 -20.85 -8.46
CA GLY A 90 -0.96 -20.74 -7.59
C GLY A 90 -0.80 -19.64 -6.55
N ILE A 91 0.37 -19.58 -5.90
CA ILE A 91 0.71 -18.55 -4.91
C ILE A 91 0.74 -17.15 -5.56
N LEU A 92 1.38 -17.02 -6.73
CA LEU A 92 1.41 -15.74 -7.46
C LEU A 92 0.01 -15.28 -7.90
N ASN A 93 -0.87 -16.20 -8.29
CA ASN A 93 -2.26 -15.88 -8.61
C ASN A 93 -3.04 -15.41 -7.37
N ALA A 94 -2.82 -16.04 -6.20
CA ALA A 94 -3.45 -15.60 -4.95
C ALA A 94 -2.99 -14.18 -4.57
N ILE A 95 -1.68 -13.92 -4.66
CA ILE A 95 -1.11 -12.58 -4.47
C ILE A 95 -1.75 -11.58 -5.44
N LYS A 96 -1.89 -11.93 -6.72
CA LYS A 96 -2.53 -11.07 -7.72
C LYS A 96 -3.96 -10.72 -7.31
N GLN A 97 -4.76 -11.73 -6.95
CA GLN A 97 -6.16 -11.56 -6.55
C GLN A 97 -6.30 -10.68 -5.31
N GLU A 98 -5.41 -10.80 -4.32
CA GLU A 98 -5.46 -9.94 -3.13
C GLU A 98 -5.07 -8.48 -3.42
N ILE A 99 -4.08 -8.27 -4.30
CA ILE A 99 -3.69 -6.93 -4.72
C ILE A 99 -4.82 -6.28 -5.53
N GLU A 100 -5.40 -7.01 -6.48
CA GLU A 100 -6.54 -6.55 -7.31
C GLU A 100 -7.81 -6.36 -6.47
N GLY A 101 -8.03 -7.24 -5.49
CA GLY A 101 -9.17 -7.19 -4.56
C GLY A 101 -9.04 -6.13 -3.46
N GLY A 102 -7.92 -5.39 -3.41
CA GLY A 102 -7.73 -4.27 -2.49
C GLY A 102 -7.47 -4.66 -1.03
N TRP A 103 -7.23 -5.93 -0.71
CA TRP A 103 -7.05 -6.40 0.67
C TRP A 103 -5.88 -5.69 1.39
N MET A 104 -4.78 -5.45 0.67
CA MET A 104 -3.62 -4.70 1.17
C MET A 104 -4.00 -3.25 1.55
N PHE A 105 -4.93 -2.63 0.82
CA PHE A 105 -5.42 -1.28 1.13
C PHE A 105 -6.38 -1.29 2.31
N THR A 106 -7.21 -2.33 2.44
CA THR A 106 -8.08 -2.49 3.60
C THR A 106 -7.25 -2.60 4.89
N ILE A 107 -6.20 -3.43 4.90
CA ILE A 107 -5.32 -3.55 6.07
C ILE A 107 -4.61 -2.24 6.37
N LYS A 108 -3.99 -1.63 5.35
CA LYS A 108 -3.31 -0.34 5.54
C LYS A 108 -4.27 0.74 6.04
N GLY A 109 -5.49 0.77 5.51
CA GLY A 109 -6.56 1.68 5.93
C GLY A 109 -6.97 1.48 7.39
N LEU A 110 -7.11 0.22 7.84
CA LEU A 110 -7.41 -0.10 9.24
C LEU A 110 -6.30 0.38 10.19
N VAL A 111 -5.04 0.11 9.85
CA VAL A 111 -3.89 0.56 10.64
C VAL A 111 -3.82 2.09 10.67
N SER A 112 -4.04 2.76 9.53
CA SER A 112 -4.10 4.21 9.48
C SER A 112 -5.23 4.77 10.32
N ALA A 113 -6.42 4.15 10.33
CA ALA A 113 -7.54 4.60 11.14
C ALA A 113 -7.26 4.49 12.66
N GLU A 114 -6.61 3.41 13.11
CA GLU A 114 -6.18 3.24 14.50
C GLU A 114 -5.18 4.33 14.89
N ILE A 115 -4.13 4.52 14.08
CA ILE A 115 -3.11 5.55 14.31
C ILE A 115 -3.72 6.97 14.30
N PHE A 116 -4.66 7.26 13.39
CA PHE A 116 -5.35 8.54 13.36
C PHE A 116 -6.20 8.76 14.61
N SER A 117 -6.90 7.73 15.08
CA SER A 117 -7.68 7.78 16.32
C SER A 117 -6.78 8.14 17.50
N ASP A 118 -5.64 7.46 17.65
CA ASP A 118 -4.67 7.74 18.71
C ASP A 118 -4.13 9.17 18.65
N PHE A 119 -3.80 9.68 17.45
CA PHE A 119 -3.33 11.06 17.28
C PHE A 119 -4.42 12.10 17.56
N LEU A 120 -5.66 11.83 17.20
CA LEU A 120 -6.78 12.73 17.53
C LEU A 120 -7.03 12.74 19.04
N GLU A 121 -6.97 11.59 19.72
CA GLU A 121 -7.08 11.51 21.18
C GLU A 121 -5.94 12.26 21.89
N MET A 122 -4.70 12.07 21.42
CA MET A 122 -3.54 12.83 21.93
C MET A 122 -3.70 14.34 21.72
N ALA A 123 -4.24 14.77 20.58
CA ALA A 123 -4.51 16.19 20.31
C ALA A 123 -5.62 16.74 21.20
N GLY A 124 -6.67 15.97 21.45
CA GLY A 124 -7.73 16.30 22.40
C GLY A 124 -7.17 16.50 23.81
N TYR A 125 -6.32 15.59 24.27
CA TYR A 125 -5.64 15.74 25.57
C TYR A 125 -4.78 17.01 25.63
N LEU A 126 -4.02 17.32 24.58
CA LEU A 126 -3.25 18.58 24.50
C LEU A 126 -4.17 19.81 24.60
N LEU A 127 -5.33 19.80 23.94
CA LEU A 127 -6.31 20.87 24.03
C LEU A 127 -6.84 21.03 25.45
N GLU A 128 -7.20 19.94 26.12
CA GLU A 128 -7.66 19.97 27.51
C GLU A 128 -6.62 20.62 28.44
N GLN A 129 -5.35 20.29 28.25
CA GLN A 129 -4.23 20.86 29.01
C GLN A 129 -3.86 22.31 28.60
N GLY A 130 -4.53 22.88 27.60
CA GLY A 130 -4.33 24.26 27.15
C GLY A 130 -3.25 24.44 26.08
N TYR A 131 -2.67 23.35 25.58
CA TYR A 131 -1.68 23.35 24.50
C TYR A 131 -2.35 23.40 23.11
N LYS A 132 -3.04 24.51 22.81
CA LYS A 132 -3.84 24.65 21.57
C LYS A 132 -3.01 24.54 20.28
N ASP A 133 -1.81 25.08 20.29
CA ASP A 133 -0.98 25.19 19.09
C ASP A 133 -0.41 23.83 18.64
N PRO A 134 0.22 23.01 19.51
CA PRO A 134 0.65 21.67 19.12
C PRO A 134 -0.54 20.73 18.83
N ALA A 135 -1.69 20.92 19.47
CA ALA A 135 -2.90 20.18 19.12
C ALA A 135 -3.38 20.50 17.70
N ALA A 136 -3.43 21.78 17.31
CA ALA A 136 -3.77 22.20 15.96
C ALA A 136 -2.83 21.60 14.89
N VAL A 137 -1.52 21.56 15.18
CA VAL A 137 -0.53 20.90 14.31
C VAL A 137 -0.81 19.41 14.18
N MET A 138 -1.12 18.73 15.28
CA MET A 138 -1.38 17.28 15.31
C MET A 138 -2.66 16.93 14.53
N ILE A 139 -3.78 17.59 14.81
CA ILE A 139 -5.06 17.37 14.11
C ILE A 139 -4.89 17.62 12.61
N GLY A 140 -4.23 18.72 12.23
CA GLY A 140 -4.05 19.02 10.82
C GLY A 140 -3.05 18.09 10.11
N SER A 141 -2.12 17.48 10.85
CA SER A 141 -1.26 16.42 10.30
C SER A 141 -2.05 15.15 10.00
N VAL A 142 -2.99 14.77 10.88
CA VAL A 142 -3.94 13.67 10.62
C VAL A 142 -4.79 13.98 9.40
N LEU A 143 -5.34 15.20 9.29
CA LEU A 143 -6.13 15.63 8.13
C LEU A 143 -5.33 15.53 6.82
N GLU A 144 -4.09 16.01 6.80
CA GLU A 144 -3.24 15.96 5.60
C GLU A 144 -2.96 14.51 5.15
N GLU A 145 -2.64 13.62 6.09
CA GLU A 145 -2.41 12.21 5.79
C GLU A 145 -3.70 11.51 5.32
N HIS A 146 -4.84 11.83 5.91
CA HIS A 146 -6.14 11.31 5.45
C HIS A 146 -6.44 11.72 4.01
N LEU A 147 -6.24 13.00 3.65
CA LEU A 147 -6.38 13.46 2.26
C LEU A 147 -5.44 12.71 1.30
N ARG A 148 -4.21 12.43 1.75
CA ARG A 148 -3.24 11.64 0.98
C ARG A 148 -3.70 10.20 0.78
N GLN A 149 -4.19 9.53 1.82
CA GLN A 149 -4.72 8.16 1.70
C GLN A 149 -5.98 8.12 0.82
N LEU A 150 -6.86 9.12 0.90
CA LEU A 150 -8.01 9.27 0.01
C LEU A 150 -7.59 9.38 -1.45
N CYS A 151 -6.56 10.19 -1.77
CA CYS A 151 -6.03 10.26 -3.13
C CYS A 151 -5.53 8.90 -3.61
N LEU A 152 -4.72 8.21 -2.80
CA LEU A 152 -4.18 6.89 -3.16
C LEU A 152 -5.28 5.84 -3.38
N LYS A 153 -6.30 5.81 -2.50
CA LYS A 153 -7.47 4.91 -2.60
C LYS A 153 -8.23 5.11 -3.92
N ASN A 154 -8.29 6.35 -4.41
CA ASN A 154 -9.04 6.72 -5.61
C ASN A 154 -8.15 6.90 -6.86
N GLY A 155 -6.90 6.44 -6.83
CA GLY A 155 -6.00 6.49 -7.98
C GLY A 155 -5.55 7.90 -8.39
N ILE A 156 -5.66 8.88 -7.49
CA ILE A 156 -5.23 10.26 -7.70
C ILE A 156 -3.75 10.38 -7.31
N GLU A 157 -2.92 10.94 -8.20
CA GLU A 157 -1.50 11.14 -7.93
C GLU A 157 -1.28 12.10 -6.75
N THR A 158 -0.39 11.73 -5.83
CA THR A 158 -0.03 12.54 -4.65
C THR A 158 1.29 13.30 -4.81
N THR A 159 1.92 13.18 -5.97
CA THR A 159 3.19 13.81 -6.31
C THR A 159 3.06 14.68 -7.56
N ILE A 160 3.98 15.62 -7.72
CA ILE A 160 4.15 16.48 -8.90
C ILE A 160 5.64 16.68 -9.16
N HIS A 161 6.00 17.01 -10.39
CA HIS A 161 7.37 17.46 -10.68
C HIS A 161 7.54 18.94 -10.33
N SER A 162 8.60 19.25 -9.59
CA SER A 162 9.05 20.62 -9.33
C SER A 162 9.52 21.28 -10.63
N LYS A 163 9.77 22.59 -10.58
CA LYS A 163 10.37 23.32 -11.71
C LYS A 163 11.73 22.74 -12.14
N ASP A 164 12.44 22.08 -11.23
CA ASP A 164 13.73 21.45 -11.47
C ASP A 164 13.60 19.97 -11.89
N GLY A 165 12.38 19.49 -12.19
CA GLY A 165 12.10 18.12 -12.60
C GLY A 165 12.05 17.09 -11.45
N LYS A 166 12.35 17.50 -10.20
CA LYS A 166 12.31 16.60 -9.03
C LYS A 166 10.88 16.26 -8.66
N GLU A 167 10.60 14.99 -8.41
CA GLU A 167 9.31 14.58 -7.86
C GLU A 167 9.18 15.04 -6.40
N ILE A 168 8.11 15.78 -6.10
CA ILE A 168 7.77 16.30 -4.77
C ILE A 168 6.31 16.00 -4.44
N HIS A 169 5.96 15.99 -3.16
CA HIS A 169 4.57 15.80 -2.74
C HIS A 169 3.69 17.01 -3.12
N LYS A 170 2.45 16.73 -3.51
CA LYS A 170 1.41 17.75 -3.66
C LYS A 170 1.11 18.38 -2.29
N LYS A 171 0.84 19.69 -2.30
CA LYS A 171 0.28 20.38 -1.13
C LYS A 171 -1.11 19.84 -0.80
N ALA A 172 -1.47 19.84 0.48
CA ALA A 172 -2.78 19.40 0.95
C ALA A 172 -3.95 20.08 0.22
N ASP A 173 -3.87 21.39 -0.02
CA ASP A 173 -4.91 22.13 -0.76
C ASP A 173 -5.09 21.64 -2.21
N ARG A 174 -4.00 21.22 -2.86
CA ARG A 174 -4.07 20.66 -4.21
C ARG A 174 -4.78 19.30 -4.17
N MET A 175 -4.43 18.45 -3.20
CA MET A 175 -5.12 17.16 -3.00
C MET A 175 -6.61 17.35 -2.68
N ASN A 176 -6.96 18.33 -1.84
CA ASN A 176 -8.35 18.68 -1.52
C ASN A 176 -9.14 19.05 -2.79
N ASN A 177 -8.55 19.85 -3.68
CA ASN A 177 -9.18 20.20 -4.97
C ASN A 177 -9.32 19.01 -5.91
N ASP A 178 -8.28 18.17 -6.00
CA ASP A 178 -8.29 16.98 -6.87
C ASP A 178 -9.37 15.98 -6.41
N LEU A 179 -9.53 15.78 -5.10
CA LEU A 179 -10.54 14.88 -4.51
C LEU A 179 -11.97 15.33 -4.80
N VAL A 180 -12.25 16.63 -4.74
CA VAL A 180 -13.55 17.19 -5.10
C VAL A 180 -13.77 17.12 -6.61
N GLY A 181 -12.73 17.34 -7.40
CA GLY A 181 -12.76 17.18 -8.86
C GLY A 181 -13.08 15.75 -9.30
N ALA A 182 -12.71 14.77 -8.47
CA ALA A 182 -13.03 13.36 -8.63
C ALA A 182 -14.33 12.92 -7.92
N ASP A 183 -15.13 13.86 -7.41
CA ASP A 183 -16.42 13.63 -6.73
C ASP A 183 -16.32 12.73 -5.47
N ILE A 184 -15.18 12.74 -4.79
CA ILE A 184 -14.98 11.95 -3.56
C ILE A 184 -15.75 12.57 -2.38
N TYR A 185 -15.84 13.89 -2.34
CA TYR A 185 -16.73 14.62 -1.43
C TYR A 185 -17.10 15.98 -2.04
N ASN A 186 -18.17 16.56 -1.50
CA ASN A 186 -18.77 17.77 -2.05
C ASN A 186 -17.98 19.06 -1.75
N LYS A 187 -18.35 20.14 -2.43
CA LYS A 187 -17.75 21.48 -2.24
C LYS A 187 -17.93 22.08 -0.84
N LEU A 188 -18.89 21.59 -0.04
CA LEU A 188 -19.05 22.07 1.33
C LEU A 188 -17.88 21.56 2.19
N TYR A 189 -17.59 20.26 2.10
CA TYR A 189 -16.43 19.67 2.76
C TYR A 189 -15.12 20.29 2.27
N GLN A 190 -14.99 20.57 0.98
CA GLN A 190 -13.82 21.28 0.43
C GLN A 190 -13.47 22.55 1.20
N LYS A 191 -14.48 23.39 1.45
CA LYS A 191 -14.31 24.68 2.13
C LYS A 191 -13.94 24.51 3.60
N SER A 192 -14.56 23.55 4.28
CA SER A 192 -14.19 23.21 5.67
C SER A 192 -12.75 22.72 5.76
N VAL A 193 -12.35 21.80 4.88
CA VAL A 193 -10.97 21.27 4.79
C VAL A 193 -9.97 22.39 4.53
N THR A 194 -10.26 23.32 3.60
CA THR A 194 -9.40 24.49 3.37
C THR A 194 -9.24 25.34 4.64
N GLY A 195 -10.30 25.58 5.40
CA GLY A 195 -10.22 26.32 6.67
C GLY A 195 -9.37 25.61 7.72
N TRP A 196 -9.50 24.29 7.85
CA TRP A 196 -8.69 23.50 8.78
C TRP A 196 -7.21 23.44 8.37
N LEU A 197 -6.92 23.36 7.07
CA LEU A 197 -5.56 23.42 6.56
C LEU A 197 -4.91 24.79 6.82
N ASP A 198 -5.66 25.89 6.67
CA ASP A 198 -5.20 27.24 7.03
C ASP A 198 -4.87 27.35 8.52
N LEU A 199 -5.76 26.87 9.40
CA LEU A 199 -5.54 26.86 10.85
C LEU A 199 -4.26 26.08 11.20
N ARG A 200 -4.09 24.88 10.65
CA ARG A 200 -2.86 24.11 10.85
C ARG A 200 -1.62 24.83 10.34
N ASN A 201 -1.70 25.52 9.20
CA ASN A 201 -0.55 26.25 8.65
C ASN A 201 -0.15 27.39 9.57
N LYS A 202 -1.10 28.17 10.08
CA LYS A 202 -0.86 29.20 11.10
C LYS A 202 -0.18 28.62 12.34
N ALA A 203 -0.67 27.47 12.81
CA ALA A 203 -0.06 26.77 13.95
C ALA A 203 1.38 26.33 13.67
N ALA A 204 1.65 25.71 12.52
CA ALA A 204 2.97 25.22 12.16
C ALA A 204 3.99 26.34 11.88
N HIS A 205 3.52 27.56 11.57
CA HIS A 205 4.35 28.72 11.29
C HIS A 205 4.45 29.73 12.46
N GLY A 206 3.85 29.42 13.63
CA GLY A 206 3.98 30.25 14.81
C GLY A 206 3.02 31.44 14.89
N GLU A 207 2.00 31.48 14.04
CA GLU A 207 1.00 32.55 13.97
C GLU A 207 -0.12 32.34 15.00
N TYR A 208 0.26 32.16 16.27
CA TYR A 208 -0.63 31.68 17.34
C TYR A 208 -1.77 32.63 17.72
N THR A 209 -1.72 33.89 17.29
CA THR A 209 -2.76 34.90 17.54
C THR A 209 -3.88 34.89 16.49
N GLU A 210 -3.69 34.21 15.37
CA GLU A 210 -4.64 34.16 14.26
C GLU A 210 -5.77 33.13 14.47
N TYR A 211 -5.71 32.38 15.57
CA TYR A 211 -6.73 31.41 15.94
C TYR A 211 -6.79 31.17 17.46
N ASP A 212 -7.97 30.83 17.95
CA ASP A 212 -8.24 30.57 19.36
C ASP A 212 -8.46 29.08 19.66
N LYS A 213 -8.56 28.75 20.96
CA LYS A 213 -8.75 27.38 21.44
C LYS A 213 -10.08 26.76 20.96
N LEU A 214 -11.15 27.56 20.85
CA LEU A 214 -12.46 27.07 20.41
C LEU A 214 -12.41 26.66 18.94
N GLN A 215 -11.71 27.42 18.10
CA GLN A 215 -11.50 27.07 16.70
C GLN A 215 -10.74 25.74 16.56
N VAL A 216 -9.78 25.44 17.44
CA VAL A 216 -9.10 24.14 17.43
C VAL A 216 -10.02 23.00 17.87
N HIS A 217 -10.88 23.19 18.88
CA HIS A 217 -11.91 22.19 19.24
C HIS A 217 -12.91 21.92 18.09
N LEU A 218 -13.33 22.97 17.39
CA LEU A 218 -14.20 22.83 16.21
C LEU A 218 -13.47 22.12 15.05
N MET A 219 -12.17 22.36 14.90
CA MET A 219 -11.33 21.64 13.94
C MET A 219 -11.23 20.16 14.31
N GLU A 220 -10.98 19.81 15.57
CA GLU A 220 -10.92 18.43 16.06
C GLU A 220 -12.21 17.66 15.75
N ALA A 221 -13.36 18.20 16.15
CA ALA A 221 -14.66 17.59 15.91
C ALA A 221 -14.97 17.50 14.40
N GLY A 222 -14.66 18.54 13.64
CA GLY A 222 -14.89 18.60 12.20
C GLY A 222 -14.04 17.63 11.41
N VAL A 223 -12.74 17.52 11.74
CA VAL A 223 -11.81 16.56 11.11
C VAL A 223 -12.23 15.13 11.45
N THR A 224 -12.62 14.86 12.69
CA THR A 224 -13.11 13.54 13.11
C THR A 224 -14.37 13.13 12.33
N ASP A 225 -15.37 14.01 12.19
CA ASP A 225 -16.57 13.76 11.38
C ASP A 225 -16.23 13.54 9.90
N PHE A 226 -15.32 14.36 9.35
CA PHE A 226 -14.90 14.25 7.97
C PHE A 226 -14.23 12.91 7.67
N ILE A 227 -13.31 12.47 8.53
CA ILE A 227 -12.64 11.16 8.40
C ILE A 227 -13.68 10.04 8.44
N ALA A 228 -14.59 10.05 9.41
CA ALA A 228 -15.61 9.02 9.55
C ALA A 228 -16.53 8.89 8.31
N LYS A 229 -16.80 10.00 7.61
CA LYS A 229 -17.67 10.01 6.42
C LYS A 229 -16.95 9.75 5.11
N THR A 230 -15.62 9.76 5.10
CA THR A 230 -14.81 9.60 3.88
C THR A 230 -13.85 8.42 3.94
N ALA A 231 -13.84 7.66 5.03
CA ALA A 231 -13.02 6.45 5.21
C ALA A 231 -13.25 5.37 4.13
#